data_AF-A0A1F6FZ05-F1
#
_entry.id   AF-A0A1F6FZ05-F1
#
_cell.length_a   1.000
_cell.length_b   1.000
_cell.length_c   1.000
_cell.angle_alpha   90.00
_cell.angle_beta   90.00
_cell.angle_gamma   90.00
#
_symmetry.space_group_name_H-M   'P 1'
#
loop_
_entity.id
_entity.type
_entity.pdbx_description
1 polymer ?
#
loop_
_entity_poly.entity_id
_entity_poly.type
_entity_poly.pdbx_seq_one_letter_code
_entity_poly.pdbx_strand_id
1 'polypeptide(L)' 'MNIFSNSTFTWWQIGLFKLSVLTFGIAIGAYWQDVFLPYFTALLAVAVVSGLYIAYVYFKQH' A
#
# COMPACT_ATOMS: atom_id res chain seq x y z
N MET A 1 1.68 29.34 9.03
CA MET A 1 2.29 28.07 9.48
C MET A 1 3.02 27.48 8.29
N ASN A 2 4.35 27.50 8.28
CA ASN A 2 5.13 27.14 7.09
C ASN A 2 5.52 25.66 7.16
N ILE A 3 4.74 24.82 6.49
CA ILE A 3 4.87 23.34 6.46
C ILE A 3 6.11 22.84 5.72
N PHE A 4 6.81 23.72 5.00
CA PHE A 4 8.03 23.41 4.25
C PHE A 4 9.26 24.10 4.83
N SER A 5 9.37 24.11 6.17
CA SER A 5 10.58 24.58 6.85
C SER A 5 11.65 23.47 6.85
N ASN A 6 12.90 23.83 6.55
CA ASN A 6 14.03 22.92 6.65
C ASN A 6 14.30 22.59 8.12
N SER A 7 13.78 21.46 8.58
CA SER A 7 14.00 20.95 9.94
C SER A 7 15.14 19.94 9.94
N THR A 8 16.20 20.22 10.68
CA THR A 8 17.31 19.28 10.90
C THR A 8 17.01 18.42 12.11
N PHE A 9 16.95 17.10 11.90
CA PHE A 9 16.78 16.13 12.99
C PHE A 9 18.12 15.76 13.60
N THR A 10 18.17 15.58 14.92
CA THR A 10 19.33 14.98 15.58
C THR A 10 19.42 13.49 15.26
N TRP A 11 20.60 12.89 15.42
CA TRP A 11 20.82 11.46 15.17
C TRP A 11 19.83 10.54 15.93
N TRP A 12 19.51 10.89 17.16
CA TRP A 12 18.53 10.17 17.97
C TRP A 12 17.09 10.34 17.47
N GLN A 13 16.72 11.54 17.01
CA GLN A 13 15.39 11.82 16.47
C GLN A 13 15.15 11.06 15.16
N ILE A 14 16.14 11.00 14.25
CA ILE A 14 16.02 10.22 13.01
C ILE A 14 16.03 8.71 13.30
N GLY A 15 16.76 8.26 14.33
CA GLY A 15 16.71 6.87 14.80
C GLY A 15 15.32 6.46 15.29
N LEU A 16 14.69 7.29 16.13
CA LEU A 16 13.31 7.08 16.57
C LEU A 16 12.31 7.17 15.42
N PHE A 17 12.52 8.08 14.47
CA PHE A 17 11.68 8.18 13.28
C PHE A 17 11.74 6.89 12.45
N LYS A 18 12.94 6.35 12.19
CA LYS A 18 13.09 5.07 11.48
C LYS A 18 12.40 3.92 12.20
N LEU A 19 12.56 3.82 13.52
CA LEU A 19 11.87 2.81 14.32
C LEU A 19 10.35 2.96 14.25
N SER A 20 9.83 4.20 14.31
CA SER A 20 8.40 4.46 14.19
C SER A 20 7.85 4.03 12.84
N VAL A 21 8.54 4.36 11.74
CA VAL A 21 8.12 3.96 10.38
C VAL A 21 8.13 2.44 10.26
N LEU A 22 9.13 1.77 10.83
CA LEU A 22 9.26 0.32 10.81
C LEU A 22 8.12 -0.35 11.60
N THR A 23 7.83 0.10 12.82
CA THR A 23 6.74 -0.44 13.63
C THR A 23 5.37 -0.15 13.03
N PHE A 24 5.17 1.02 12.42
CA PHE A 24 3.96 1.34 11.65
C PHE A 24 3.79 0.40 10.46
N GLY A 25 4.86 0.14 9.70
CA GLY A 25 4.82 -0.79 8.57
C GLY A 25 4.44 -2.21 9.00
N ILE A 26 5.01 -2.70 10.11
CA ILE A 26 4.65 -4.02 10.67
C ILE A 26 3.19 -4.04 11.13
N ALA A 27 2.73 -3.00 11.84
CA ALA A 27 1.35 -2.94 12.31
C ALA A 27 0.37 -2.94 11.13
N ILE A 28 0.60 -2.09 10.12
CA ILE A 28 -0.24 -2.04 8.92
C ILE A 28 -0.21 -3.39 8.20
N GLY A 29 0.97 -4.00 8.02
CA GLY A 29 1.11 -5.31 7.39
C GLY A 29 0.38 -6.44 8.12
N ALA A 30 0.42 -6.43 9.46
CA ALA A 30 -0.23 -7.44 10.29
C ALA A 30 -1.76 -7.35 10.24
N TYR A 31 -2.32 -6.14 10.23
CA TYR A 31 -3.78 -5.92 10.18
C TYR A 31 -4.34 -5.87 8.76
N TRP A 32 -3.49 -5.88 7.73
CA TRP A 32 -3.92 -5.81 6.33
C TRP A 32 -4.87 -6.96 5.97
N GLN A 33 -4.61 -8.18 6.47
CA GLN A 33 -5.48 -9.31 6.17
C GLN A 33 -6.90 -9.11 6.71
N ASP A 34 -7.06 -8.70 7.97
CA ASP A 34 -8.38 -8.50 8.57
C ASP A 34 -9.17 -7.38 7.90
N VAL A 35 -8.49 -6.33 7.43
CA VAL A 35 -9.12 -5.21 6.72
C VAL A 35 -9.59 -5.60 5.31
N PHE A 36 -8.82 -6.45 4.61
CA PHE A 36 -9.09 -6.79 3.21
C PHE A 36 -9.87 -8.09 3.03
N LEU A 37 -9.92 -8.96 4.04
CA LEU A 37 -10.71 -10.19 4.04
C LEU A 37 -12.20 -9.96 3.69
N PRO A 38 -12.90 -8.94 4.26
CA PRO A 38 -14.29 -8.65 3.89
C PRO A 38 -14.48 -8.26 2.42
N TYR A 39 -13.46 -7.64 1.81
CA TYR A 39 -13.50 -7.17 0.42
C TYR A 39 -12.85 -8.16 -0.55
N PHE A 40 -12.30 -9.26 -0.04
CA PHE A 40 -11.50 -10.21 -0.82
C PHE A 40 -12.27 -10.70 -2.06
N THR A 41 -13.54 -11.05 -1.90
CA THR A 41 -14.39 -11.50 -3.01
C THR A 41 -14.59 -10.42 -4.07
N ALA A 42 -14.79 -9.16 -3.67
CA ALA A 42 -14.94 -8.04 -4.60
C ALA A 42 -13.63 -7.73 -5.33
N LEU A 43 -12.51 -7.71 -4.61
CA LEU A 43 -11.17 -7.55 -5.18
C LEU A 43 -10.84 -8.66 -6.17
N LEU A 44 -11.17 -9.91 -5.85
CA LEU A 44 -10.97 -11.05 -6.74
C LEU A 44 -11.86 -10.93 -7.98
N ALA A 45 -13.13 -10.54 -7.83
CA ALA A 45 -14.00 -10.28 -8.97
C ALA A 45 -13.44 -9.19 -9.90
N VAL A 46 -12.96 -8.08 -9.35
CA VAL A 46 -12.30 -7.02 -10.13
C VAL A 46 -11.04 -7.54 -10.82
N ALA A 47 -10.21 -8.33 -10.14
CA ALA A 47 -9.01 -8.93 -10.72
C ALA A 47 -9.34 -9.87 -11.89
N VAL A 48 -10.38 -10.69 -11.76
CA VAL A 48 -10.82 -11.61 -12.82
C VAL A 48 -11.41 -10.84 -14.00
N VAL A 49 -12.32 -9.89 -13.76
CA VAL A 49 -12.95 -9.11 -14.84
C VAL A 49 -11.90 -8.29 -15.60
N SER A 50 -11.01 -7.61 -14.89
CA SER A 50 -9.94 -6.83 -15.49
C SER A 50 -8.94 -7.70 -16.25
N GLY A 51 -8.57 -8.86 -15.71
CA GLY A 51 -7.71 -9.84 -16.38
C GLY A 51 -8.35 -10.41 -17.66
N LEU A 52 -9.63 -10.78 -17.62
CA LEU A 52 -10.37 -11.24 -18.79
C LEU A 52 -10.48 -10.15 -19.87
N TYR A 53 -10.70 -8.90 -19.46
CA TYR A 53 -10.72 -7.78 -20.39
C TYR A 53 -9.36 -7.59 -21.09
N ILE A 54 -8.26 -7.59 -20.33
CA ILE A 54 -6.91 -7.47 -20.89
C ILE A 54 -6.62 -8.65 -21.83
N ALA A 55 -6.97 -9.87 -21.44
CA ALA A 55 -6.80 -11.05 -22.28
C ALA A 55 -7.60 -10.93 -23.59
N TYR A 56 -8.85 -10.48 -23.52
CA TYR A 56 -9.67 -10.24 -24.70
C TYR A 56 -9.07 -9.17 -25.63
N VAL A 57 -8.59 -8.07 -25.07
CA VAL A 57 -7.90 -7.02 -25.86
C VAL A 57 -6.66 -7.57 -26.54
N TYR A 58 -5.85 -8.36 -25.83
CA TYR A 58 -4.66 -9.00 -26.38
C TYR A 58 -4.99 -9.95 -27.53
N PHE A 59 -6.00 -10.81 -27.38
CA PHE A 59 -6.48 -11.72 -28.44
C PHE A 59 -7.13 -11.02 -29.62
N LYS A 60 -7.64 -9.79 -29.45
CA LYS A 60 -8.19 -8.99 -30.54
C LYS A 60 -7.10 -8.25 -31.31
N GLN A 61 -6.00 -7.91 -30.66
CA GLN A 61 -4.90 -7.15 -31.23
C GLN A 61 -3.89 -8.04 -31.99
N HIS A 62 -3.84 -9.32 -31.68
CA HIS A 62 -3.15 -10.37 -32.42
C HIS A 62 -4.08 -11.11 -33.37
#